data_AF-A0A087DA90-F1
#
_entry.id   AF-A0A087DA90-F1
#
_cell.length_a   1.000
_cell.length_b   1.000
_cell.length_c   1.000
_cell.angle_alpha   90.00
_cell.angle_beta   90.00
_cell.angle_gamma   90.00
#
_symmetry.space_group_name_H-M   'P 1'
#
loop_
_entity.id
_entity.type
_entity.pdbx_description
1 polymer ?
#
loop_
_entity_poly.entity_id
_entity_poly.type
_entity_poly.pdbx_seq_one_letter_code
_entity_poly.pdbx_strand_id
1 'polypeptide(L)'
;MTPPASNLWPRIPGLPKTVEGVEYTDAGNGVIHAKGTATWWSSLGENVTLQEGEYTLSESVSGDQRNLYAQIVVDGVYHTTAAPEASFHVPAGRYWCSVNVRNGTTVDADITPALTRIG
;
A
#
# COMPACT_ATOMS: atom_id res chain seq x y z
N MET A 1 -8.54 13.45 -23.42
CA MET A 1 -8.07 13.23 -22.03
C MET A 1 -8.45 11.80 -21.68
N THR A 2 -7.48 10.91 -21.54
CA THR A 2 -7.73 9.57 -20.99
C THR A 2 -8.15 9.76 -19.52
N PRO A 3 -9.21 9.10 -19.03
CA PRO A 3 -9.48 9.10 -17.60
C PRO A 3 -8.21 8.69 -16.85
N PRO A 4 -7.95 9.22 -15.64
CA PRO A 4 -6.93 8.60 -14.79
C PRO A 4 -7.26 7.11 -14.73
N ALA A 5 -6.28 6.27 -15.03
CA ALA A 5 -6.44 4.83 -14.92
C ALA A 5 -6.97 4.54 -13.50
N SER A 6 -8.06 3.79 -13.41
CA SER A 6 -8.74 3.52 -12.15
C SER A 6 -7.74 2.95 -11.14
N ASN A 7 -7.64 3.54 -9.95
CA ASN A 7 -6.75 3.02 -8.90
C ASN A 7 -7.19 1.60 -8.54
N LEU A 8 -6.30 0.63 -8.79
CA LEU A 8 -6.53 -0.79 -8.55
C LEU A 8 -6.14 -1.22 -7.14
N TRP A 9 -5.70 -0.29 -6.29
CA TRP A 9 -5.40 -0.61 -4.89
C TRP A 9 -6.65 -1.18 -4.20
N PRO A 10 -6.57 -2.35 -3.55
CA PRO A 10 -7.74 -2.95 -2.94
C PRO A 10 -8.20 -2.15 -1.73
N ARG A 11 -9.52 -2.01 -1.56
CA ARG A 11 -10.07 -1.51 -0.30
C ARG A 11 -9.78 -2.52 0.80
N ILE A 12 -9.23 -2.06 1.91
CA ILE A 12 -8.96 -2.88 3.09
C ILE A 12 -10.21 -2.88 3.98
N PRO A 13 -10.93 -4.01 4.13
CA PRO A 13 -12.11 -4.08 4.99
C PRO A 13 -11.73 -4.16 6.47
N GLY A 14 -12.69 -3.88 7.35
CA GLY A 14 -12.54 -4.12 8.79
C GLY A 14 -11.67 -3.10 9.53
N LEU A 15 -11.59 -1.86 9.02
CA LEU A 15 -11.02 -0.72 9.75
C LEU A 15 -12.08 -0.11 10.69
N PRO A 16 -11.71 0.35 11.91
CA PRO A 16 -10.35 0.43 12.43
C PRO A 16 -9.77 -0.93 12.84
N LYS A 17 -8.45 -1.11 12.67
CA LYS A 17 -7.74 -2.34 13.04
C LYS A 17 -6.35 -2.03 13.56
N THR A 18 -5.96 -2.67 14.67
CA THR A 18 -4.58 -2.60 15.17
C THR A 18 -3.77 -3.81 14.73
N VAL A 19 -2.57 -3.57 14.21
CA VAL A 19 -1.57 -4.59 13.86
C VAL A 19 -0.24 -4.16 14.47
N GLU A 20 0.40 -5.04 15.25
CA GLU A 20 1.72 -4.80 15.84
C GLU A 20 1.90 -3.41 16.50
N GLY A 21 0.88 -2.91 17.23
CA GLY A 21 0.95 -1.62 17.93
C GLY A 21 0.64 -0.38 17.08
N VAL A 22 0.27 -0.55 15.80
CA VAL A 22 -0.21 0.52 14.92
C VAL A 22 -1.71 0.33 14.64
N GLU A 23 -2.52 1.32 14.99
CA GLU A 23 -3.91 1.41 14.59
C GLU A 23 -4.03 2.02 13.20
N TYR A 24 -4.80 1.36 12.34
CA TYR A 24 -5.15 1.83 11.01
C TYR A 24 -6.63 2.13 10.95
N THR A 25 -6.99 3.30 10.44
CA THR A 25 -8.40 3.74 10.31
C THR A 25 -8.70 4.19 8.87
N ASP A 26 -9.95 3.99 8.43
CA ASP A 26 -10.43 4.49 7.12
C ASP A 26 -10.67 6.00 7.26
N ALA A 27 -9.82 6.80 6.62
CA ALA A 27 -9.94 8.26 6.59
C ALA A 27 -10.79 8.75 5.38
N GLY A 28 -11.39 7.82 4.64
CA GLY A 28 -12.24 8.10 3.48
C GLY A 28 -11.45 8.27 2.18
N ASN A 29 -12.14 8.10 1.05
CA ASN A 29 -11.57 8.32 -0.30
C ASN A 29 -10.27 7.54 -0.60
N GLY A 30 -10.11 6.35 -0.01
CA GLY A 30 -8.90 5.52 -0.17
C GLY A 30 -7.72 5.93 0.70
N VAL A 31 -7.91 6.91 1.58
CA VAL A 31 -6.92 7.34 2.57
C VAL A 31 -6.99 6.41 3.80
N ILE A 32 -5.84 5.97 4.27
CA ILE A 32 -5.69 5.22 5.53
C ILE A 32 -4.88 6.08 6.48
N HIS A 33 -5.42 6.32 7.67
CA HIS A 33 -4.65 6.94 8.75
C HIS A 33 -3.98 5.84 9.59
N ALA A 34 -2.67 5.93 9.78
CA ALA A 34 -1.89 5.00 10.58
C ALA A 34 -1.30 5.73 11.79
N LYS A 35 -1.59 5.20 12.99
CA LYS A 35 -1.17 5.80 14.26
C LYS A 35 -0.69 4.77 15.26
N GLY A 36 0.48 4.99 15.84
CA GLY A 36 1.01 4.15 16.90
C GLY A 36 2.50 3.89 16.75
N THR A 37 3.03 3.03 17.61
CA THR A 37 4.43 2.59 17.55
C THR A 37 4.48 1.12 17.21
N ALA A 38 5.13 0.79 16.11
CA ALA A 38 5.21 -0.56 15.62
C ALA A 38 6.15 -1.39 16.52
N THR A 39 5.61 -2.41 17.20
CA THR A 39 6.39 -3.34 18.05
C THR A 39 7.18 -4.35 17.22
N TRP A 40 6.75 -4.57 15.98
CA TRP A 40 7.44 -5.31 14.93
C TRP A 40 7.11 -4.69 13.57
N TRP A 41 7.37 -5.38 12.45
CA TRP A 41 6.85 -4.99 11.14
C TRP A 41 5.32 -5.07 11.13
N SER A 42 4.65 -3.93 11.03
CA SER A 42 3.19 -3.87 10.92
C SER A 42 2.78 -3.83 9.47
N SER A 43 2.02 -4.83 9.02
CA SER A 43 1.52 -4.95 7.65
C SER A 43 0.01 -5.11 7.64
N LEU A 44 -0.69 -4.12 7.08
CA LEU A 44 -2.13 -4.17 6.87
C LEU A 44 -2.39 -4.18 5.36
N GLY A 45 -3.12 -5.18 4.87
CA GLY A 45 -3.33 -5.33 3.44
C GLY A 45 -4.59 -6.09 3.08
N GLU A 46 -4.79 -6.22 1.79
CA GLU A 46 -5.81 -7.08 1.19
C GLU A 46 -5.32 -7.61 -0.16
N ASN A 47 -5.93 -8.69 -0.65
CA ASN A 47 -5.60 -9.21 -1.97
C ASN A 47 -6.31 -8.46 -3.08
N VAL A 48 -5.62 -8.28 -4.20
CA VAL A 48 -6.17 -7.78 -5.46
C VAL A 48 -5.98 -8.81 -6.57
N THR A 49 -6.98 -8.97 -7.43
CA THR A 49 -6.86 -9.78 -8.66
C THR A 49 -6.45 -8.87 -9.81
N LEU A 50 -5.33 -9.18 -10.44
CA LEU A 50 -4.75 -8.40 -11.54
C LEU A 50 -4.70 -9.24 -12.81
N GLN A 51 -4.84 -8.55 -13.94
CA GLN A 51 -4.57 -9.11 -15.26
C GLN A 51 -3.07 -8.98 -15.54
N GLU A 52 -2.57 -9.78 -16.47
CA GLU A 52 -1.19 -9.61 -16.94
C GLU A 52 -0.98 -8.21 -17.52
N GLY A 53 0.11 -7.53 -17.14
CA GLY A 53 0.45 -6.20 -17.66
C GLY A 53 1.61 -5.52 -16.92
N GLU A 54 1.87 -4.28 -17.31
CA GLU A 54 2.83 -3.40 -16.63
C GLU A 54 2.10 -2.48 -15.65
N TYR A 55 2.64 -2.36 -14.43
CA TYR A 55 2.02 -1.64 -13.34
C TYR A 55 2.97 -0.63 -12.69
N THR A 56 2.40 0.43 -12.13
CA THR A 56 3.10 1.36 -11.26
C THR A 56 2.48 1.34 -9.87
N LEU A 57 3.34 1.44 -8.85
CA LEU A 57 2.94 1.59 -7.46
C LEU A 57 3.39 2.97 -7.00
N SER A 58 2.47 3.73 -6.41
CA SER A 58 2.71 5.07 -5.91
C SER A 58 1.94 5.30 -4.61
N GLU A 59 2.28 6.37 -3.90
CA GLU A 59 1.53 6.84 -2.74
C GLU A 59 1.59 8.35 -2.61
N SER A 60 0.61 8.88 -1.89
CA SER A 60 0.75 10.15 -1.17
C SER A 60 0.79 9.85 0.32
N VAL A 61 1.70 10.47 1.06
CA VAL A 61 1.74 10.34 2.53
C VAL A 61 1.90 11.71 3.17
N SER A 62 1.23 11.96 4.29
CA SER A 62 1.37 13.22 5.03
C SER A 62 2.57 13.22 6.00
N GLY A 63 3.20 12.07 6.21
CA GLY A 63 4.35 11.87 7.11
C GLY A 63 5.60 11.33 6.41
N ASP A 64 6.34 10.45 7.09
CA ASP A 64 7.60 9.89 6.58
C ASP A 64 7.37 8.65 5.68
N GLN A 65 7.57 8.83 4.37
CA GLN A 65 7.50 7.78 3.32
C GLN A 65 8.45 6.60 3.55
N ARG A 66 9.51 6.77 4.34
CA ARG A 66 10.41 5.64 4.65
C ARG A 66 9.84 4.70 5.69
N ASN A 67 8.96 5.21 6.55
CA ASN A 67 8.43 4.51 7.71
C ASN A 67 6.96 4.14 7.59
N LEU A 68 6.20 4.78 6.70
CA LEU A 68 4.85 4.41 6.30
C LEU A 68 4.79 4.33 4.77
N TYR A 69 4.62 3.13 4.22
CA TYR A 69 4.72 2.92 2.77
C TYR A 69 3.80 1.81 2.25
N ALA A 70 3.42 1.89 0.97
CA ALA A 70 2.69 0.86 0.24
C ALA A 70 3.62 -0.20 -0.38
N GLN A 71 3.11 -1.43 -0.49
CA GLN A 71 3.81 -2.58 -1.05
C GLN A 71 2.85 -3.50 -1.82
N ILE A 72 3.37 -4.16 -2.86
CA ILE A 72 2.80 -5.37 -3.45
C ILE A 72 3.89 -6.44 -3.57
N VAL A 73 3.51 -7.72 -3.38
CA VAL A 73 4.40 -8.87 -3.59
C VAL A 73 4.06 -9.55 -4.90
N VAL A 74 4.99 -9.57 -5.85
CA VAL A 74 4.83 -10.21 -7.17
C VAL A 74 5.97 -11.20 -7.35
N ASP A 75 5.66 -12.47 -7.59
CA ASP A 75 6.66 -13.55 -7.78
C ASP A 75 7.76 -13.61 -6.70
N GLY A 76 7.39 -13.29 -5.45
CA GLY A 76 8.32 -13.26 -4.30
C GLY A 76 9.17 -11.99 -4.20
N VAL A 77 9.00 -11.03 -5.12
CA VAL A 77 9.66 -9.72 -5.11
C VAL A 77 8.76 -8.69 -4.44
N TYR A 78 9.34 -7.86 -3.57
CA TYR A 78 8.66 -6.77 -2.91
C TYR A 78 8.81 -5.48 -3.72
N HIS A 79 7.73 -5.01 -4.35
CA HIS A 79 7.68 -3.68 -4.95
C HIS A 79 7.13 -2.70 -3.92
N THR A 80 7.87 -1.63 -3.62
CA THR A 80 7.51 -0.71 -2.52
C THR A 80 7.66 0.74 -2.94
N THR A 81 6.85 1.62 -2.36
CA THR A 81 6.97 3.08 -2.54
C THR A 81 8.13 3.69 -1.75
N ALA A 82 8.64 3.01 -0.71
CA ALA A 82 9.84 3.43 0.02
C ALA A 82 11.14 3.30 -0.80
N ALA A 83 11.13 2.47 -1.85
CA ALA A 83 12.18 2.32 -2.84
C ALA A 83 11.52 2.16 -4.22
N PRO A 84 11.00 3.27 -4.79
CA PRO A 84 10.10 3.21 -5.94
C PRO A 84 10.84 2.83 -7.22
N GLU A 85 10.15 2.04 -8.04
CA GLU A 85 10.55 1.70 -9.40
C GLU A 85 9.67 2.46 -10.40
N ALA A 86 10.14 2.60 -11.64
CA ALA A 86 9.35 3.27 -12.69
C ALA A 86 8.07 2.47 -13.03
N SER A 87 8.20 1.15 -13.17
CA SER A 87 7.13 0.18 -13.34
C SER A 87 7.64 -1.23 -13.06
N PHE A 88 6.73 -2.20 -12.97
CA PHE A 88 7.04 -3.63 -12.87
C PHE A 88 6.01 -4.47 -13.61
N HIS A 89 6.47 -5.59 -14.18
CA HIS A 89 5.63 -6.58 -14.82
C HIS A 89 4.87 -7.39 -13.78
N VAL A 90 3.58 -7.64 -14.02
CA VAL A 90 2.72 -8.46 -13.15
C VAL A 90 2.02 -9.51 -14.00
N PRO A 91 2.23 -10.82 -13.73
CA PRO A 91 1.43 -11.88 -14.35
C PRO A 91 -0.06 -11.80 -13.97
N ALA A 92 -0.93 -12.51 -14.67
CA ALA A 92 -2.32 -12.63 -14.23
C ALA A 92 -2.41 -13.45 -12.93
N GLY A 93 -3.03 -12.91 -11.89
CA GLY A 93 -3.02 -13.55 -10.58
C GLY A 93 -3.70 -12.79 -9.46
N ARG A 94 -3.57 -13.32 -8.25
CA ARG A 94 -4.03 -12.72 -7.00
C ARG A 94 -2.82 -12.34 -6.14
N TYR A 95 -2.71 -11.07 -5.81
CA TYR A 95 -1.53 -10.48 -5.19
C TYR A 95 -1.88 -9.78 -3.89
N TRP A 96 -1.01 -9.86 -2.90
CA TRP A 96 -1.17 -9.17 -1.63
C TRP A 96 -0.63 -7.75 -1.73
N CYS A 97 -1.50 -6.75 -1.52
CA CYS A 97 -1.14 -5.34 -1.39
C CYS A 97 -1.24 -4.94 0.08
N SER A 98 -0.26 -4.19 0.59
CA SER A 98 -0.25 -3.76 1.98
C SER A 98 0.33 -2.37 2.21
N VAL A 99 -0.21 -1.69 3.22
CA VAL A 99 0.43 -0.56 3.90
C VAL A 99 1.29 -1.13 5.03
N ASN A 100 2.53 -0.65 5.12
CA ASN A 100 3.53 -1.16 6.04
C ASN A 100 4.08 -0.04 6.91
N VAL A 101 4.33 -0.37 8.18
CA VAL A 101 5.09 0.47 9.10
C VAL A 101 6.35 -0.27 9.55
N ARG A 102 7.49 0.42 9.50
CA ARG A 102 8.79 -0.17 9.88
C ARG A 102 8.83 -0.54 11.36
N ASN A 103 9.48 -1.65 11.65
CA ASN A 103 9.73 -2.09 13.03
C ASN A 103 10.39 -0.98 13.87
N GLY A 104 9.83 -0.73 15.06
CA GLY A 104 10.36 0.21 16.04
C GLY A 104 10.07 1.67 15.72
N THR A 105 9.21 1.95 14.74
CA THR A 105 8.90 3.33 14.32
C THR A 105 7.53 3.77 14.80
N THR A 106 7.44 5.05 15.17
CA THR A 106 6.19 5.70 15.53
C THR A 106 5.67 6.47 14.33
N VAL A 107 4.39 6.29 14.00
CA VAL A 107 3.68 7.02 12.96
C VAL A 107 2.42 7.66 13.50
N ASP A 108 2.04 8.79 12.92
CA ASP A 108 0.74 9.46 13.04
C ASP A 108 0.58 10.21 11.71
N ALA A 109 0.14 9.49 10.67
CA ALA A 109 0.16 9.96 9.30
C ALA A 109 -0.88 9.27 8.43
N ASP A 110 -1.27 9.97 7.36
CA ASP A 110 -2.18 9.48 6.34
C ASP A 110 -1.38 8.96 5.15
N ILE A 111 -1.83 7.86 4.57
CA ILE A 111 -1.31 7.31 3.33
C ILE A 111 -2.45 7.05 2.34
N THR A 112 -2.23 7.39 1.08
CA THR A 112 -3.12 7.10 -0.05
C THR A 112 -2.37 6.28 -1.09
N PRO A 113 -2.43 4.95 -1.01
CA PRO A 113 -1.77 4.08 -1.98
C PRO A 113 -2.48 4.11 -3.34
N ALA A 114 -1.71 3.99 -4.41
CA ALA A 114 -2.26 3.82 -5.75
C ALA A 114 -1.49 2.78 -6.57
N LEU A 115 -2.23 1.82 -7.10
CA LEU A 115 -1.75 0.81 -8.04
C LEU A 115 -2.41 1.06 -9.40
N THR A 116 -1.61 1.26 -10.44
CA THR A 116 -2.12 1.67 -11.75
C THR A 116 -1.54 0.80 -12.84
N ARG A 117 -2.39 0.28 -13.74
CA ARG A 117 -1.92 -0.40 -14.95
C ARG A 117 -1.55 0.64 -16.02
N ILE A 118 -0.39 0.45 -16.66
CA ILE A 118 0.15 1.38 -17.68
C ILE A 118 0.38 0.74 -19.06
N GLY A 119 0.26 -0.59 -19.17
CA GLY A 119 0.41 -1.36 -20.41
C GLY A 119 -0.15 -2.76 -20.29
#